data_AF-A0AAV0YQF0-F1
#
_entry.id   AF-A0AAV0YQF0-F1
#
_cell.length_a   1.000
_cell.length_b   1.000
_cell.length_c   1.000
_cell.angle_alpha   90.00
_cell.angle_beta   90.00
_cell.angle_gamma   90.00
#
_symmetry.space_group_name_H-M   'P 1'
#
loop_
_entity.id
_entity.type
_entity.pdbx_description
1 polymer ?
#
loop_
_entity_poly.entity_id
_entity_poly.type
_entity_poly.pdbx_seq_one_letter_code
_entity_poly.pdbx_strand_id
1 'polypeptide(L)'
;MQGKQHIESSSKVNNIKHHDETPPNVRVRKLKDQLIQAKVHLSLQAVRNIPHLTRELRLRVKEVSRTIGEASKDSDLPRNANVRMKEIEQSLMKARQIQDDCATSLTAKTLPKGLHCLPLRLTTEYYNLNSSQQQFPNQEKLEDPGLYHYAIFSDNILATAVVVNSTAAHAKDSSKHVFHIVTDRLNYAAMRMWFLANPPGKAAVQVQNIEDFAWLNSSYSPVLKQLSSPSMIDYYFKAHRASSDSNLKFQNPKYLSILNHLRFYLPEIFPNLKKVLFLDDDVIMQKDLTGLWSINLKGNVNGAVETCTESFHRFDRYLNFSNPLIAKNFDPRACGWAYGMNVFDLVEWKKQNITELKAIVSPE
;
A
#
# COMPACT_ATOMS: atom_id res chain seq x y z
N MET A 1 16.23 43.55 85.89
CA MET A 1 16.51 42.21 86.47
C MET A 1 15.92 41.19 85.52
N GLN A 2 16.75 40.54 84.70
CA GLN A 2 17.32 39.20 84.97
C GLN A 2 16.20 38.13 85.01
N GLY A 3 16.21 37.05 84.23
CA GLY A 3 17.29 36.50 83.43
C GLY A 3 16.84 35.38 82.49
N LYS A 4 17.80 34.99 81.64
CA LYS A 4 17.79 33.88 80.69
C LYS A 4 17.53 32.54 81.38
N GLN A 5 16.81 31.64 80.72
CA GLN A 5 17.12 30.21 80.75
C GLN A 5 17.10 29.63 79.33
N HIS A 6 18.24 29.09 78.95
CA HIS A 6 18.49 28.18 77.84
C HIS A 6 17.67 26.90 78.01
N ILE A 7 17.06 26.39 76.94
CA ILE A 7 16.88 24.95 76.74
C ILE A 7 17.28 24.62 75.30
N GLU A 8 18.20 23.67 75.22
CA GLU A 8 18.88 23.19 74.02
C GLU A 8 17.99 22.40 73.05
N SER A 9 18.51 22.39 71.82
CA SER A 9 18.16 21.63 70.63
C SER A 9 17.90 20.14 70.81
N SER A 10 16.87 19.63 70.12
CA SER A 10 16.92 18.31 69.47
C SER A 10 16.02 18.28 68.25
N SER A 11 16.52 18.80 67.13
CA SER A 11 15.96 18.54 65.80
C SER A 11 16.38 17.14 65.35
N LYS A 12 15.53 16.13 65.60
CA LYS A 12 15.66 14.81 64.98
C LYS A 12 15.31 14.93 63.49
N VAL A 13 16.30 15.28 62.68
CA VAL A 13 16.30 15.03 61.24
C VAL A 13 16.48 13.52 61.07
N ASN A 14 15.40 12.81 60.78
CA ASN A 14 15.47 11.41 60.36
C ASN A 14 16.19 11.37 59.01
N ASN A 15 17.48 11.04 59.04
CA ASN A 15 18.25 10.60 57.89
C ASN A 15 17.71 9.23 57.44
N ILE A 16 16.70 9.23 56.58
CA ILE A 16 16.37 8.05 55.78
C ILE A 16 17.44 7.97 54.70
N LYS A 17 18.47 7.15 54.94
CA LYS A 17 19.36 6.68 53.89
C LYS A 17 18.51 5.87 52.93
N HIS A 18 18.21 6.42 51.75
CA HIS A 18 17.82 5.62 50.60
C HIS A 18 19.03 4.74 50.23
N HIS A 19 19.01 3.50 50.71
CA HIS A 19 19.76 2.43 50.07
C HIS A 19 19.15 2.24 48.68
N ASP A 20 19.86 2.73 47.66
CA ASP A 20 19.57 2.42 46.26
C ASP A 20 20.03 0.97 45.99
N GLU A 21 19.30 0.01 46.56
CA GLU A 21 19.44 -1.39 46.20
C GLU A 21 18.72 -1.60 44.87
N THR A 22 19.50 -1.76 43.80
CA THR A 22 18.98 -2.20 42.50
C THR A 22 18.14 -3.46 42.71
N PRO A 23 16.89 -3.53 42.23
CA PRO A 23 16.05 -4.70 42.44
C PRO A 23 16.79 -5.98 42.00
N PRO A 24 16.77 -7.07 42.78
CA PRO A 24 17.62 -8.24 42.55
C PRO A 24 17.31 -9.03 41.26
N ASN A 25 16.40 -8.54 40.42
CA ASN A 25 15.87 -9.21 39.22
C ASN A 25 15.84 -8.32 37.96
N VAL A 26 16.63 -7.24 37.92
CA VAL A 26 16.65 -6.29 36.77
C VAL A 26 16.98 -7.00 35.45
N ARG A 27 17.96 -7.90 35.44
CA ARG A 27 18.36 -8.65 34.23
C ARG A 27 17.32 -9.69 33.84
N VAL A 28 16.73 -10.38 34.83
CA VAL A 28 15.61 -11.31 34.59
C VAL A 28 14.41 -10.58 33.96
N ARG A 29 14.06 -9.39 34.47
CA ARG A 29 12.97 -8.56 33.91
C ARG A 29 13.28 -8.13 32.47
N LYS A 30 14.50 -7.61 32.22
CA LYS A 30 14.91 -7.21 30.86
C LYS A 30 14.82 -8.36 29.84
N LEU A 31 15.25 -9.57 30.22
CA LEU A 31 15.14 -10.75 29.34
C LEU A 31 13.67 -11.15 29.09
N LYS A 32 12.80 -11.07 30.09
CA LYS A 32 11.35 -11.32 29.94
C LYS A 32 10.69 -10.30 29.01
N ASP A 33 11.04 -9.03 29.14
CA ASP A 33 10.53 -7.96 28.28
C ASP A 33 10.98 -8.16 26.82
N GLN A 34 12.24 -8.54 26.60
CA GLN A 34 12.76 -8.87 25.27
C GLN A 34 12.04 -10.07 24.64
N LEU A 35 11.67 -11.09 25.43
CA LEU A 35 10.87 -12.22 24.93
C LEU A 35 9.46 -11.81 24.53
N ILE A 36 8.81 -10.94 25.31
CA ILE A 36 7.48 -10.41 24.97
C ILE A 36 7.56 -9.62 23.67
N GLN A 37 8.52 -8.70 23.56
CA GLN A 37 8.72 -7.90 22.35
C GLN A 37 9.01 -8.76 21.13
N ALA A 38 9.85 -9.79 21.25
CA ALA A 38 10.17 -10.69 20.15
C ALA A 38 8.95 -11.49 19.67
N LYS A 39 8.10 -11.95 20.61
CA LYS A 39 6.83 -12.63 20.27
C LYS A 39 5.86 -11.70 19.55
N VAL A 40 5.77 -10.43 19.95
CA VAL A 40 4.98 -9.40 19.25
C VAL A 40 5.52 -9.20 17.83
N HIS A 41 6.83 -9.02 17.65
CA HIS A 41 7.38 -8.83 16.29
C HIS A 41 7.14 -10.06 15.40
N LEU A 42 7.17 -11.27 15.95
CA LEU A 42 6.87 -12.51 15.21
C LEU A 42 5.37 -12.69 14.84
N SER A 43 4.46 -11.95 15.47
CA SER A 43 3.04 -11.92 15.08
C SER A 43 2.74 -10.86 14.01
N LEU A 44 3.62 -9.87 13.83
CA LEU A 44 3.49 -8.83 12.80
C LEU A 44 3.76 -9.39 11.39
N GLN A 45 2.87 -9.09 10.44
CA GLN A 45 3.00 -9.55 9.05
C GLN A 45 4.27 -9.02 8.36
N ALA A 46 4.64 -7.76 8.63
CA ALA A 46 5.85 -7.14 8.06
C ALA A 46 7.13 -7.93 8.39
N VAL A 47 7.23 -8.49 9.60
CA VAL A 47 8.38 -9.31 10.02
C VAL A 47 8.25 -10.75 9.51
N ARG A 48 7.02 -11.31 9.48
CA ARG A 48 6.75 -12.66 8.95
C ARG A 48 7.10 -12.84 7.47
N ASN A 49 6.97 -11.77 6.68
CA ASN A 49 7.30 -11.77 5.26
C ASN A 49 8.81 -11.77 4.99
N ILE A 50 9.64 -11.76 6.03
CA ILE A 50 11.11 -11.82 5.95
C ILE A 50 11.59 -13.14 6.58
N PRO A 51 11.76 -14.22 5.80
CA PRO A 51 12.01 -15.56 6.33
C PRO A 51 13.28 -15.68 7.15
N HIS A 52 14.36 -14.98 6.76
CA HIS A 52 15.64 -15.02 7.46
C HIS A 52 15.55 -14.39 8.85
N LEU A 53 14.91 -13.21 8.96
CA LEU A 53 14.73 -12.50 10.23
C LEU A 53 13.74 -13.24 11.15
N THR A 54 12.67 -13.79 10.58
CA THR A 54 11.74 -14.64 11.32
C THR A 54 12.44 -15.86 11.92
N ARG A 55 13.34 -16.49 11.17
CA ARG A 55 14.15 -17.62 11.66
C ARG A 55 15.13 -17.17 12.75
N GLU A 56 15.83 -16.05 12.55
CA GLU A 56 16.75 -15.45 13.52
C GLU A 56 16.05 -15.13 14.85
N LEU A 57 14.92 -14.41 14.83
CA LEU A 57 14.14 -14.08 16.02
C LEU A 57 13.60 -15.31 16.74
N ARG A 58 13.10 -16.32 16.03
CA ARG A 58 12.63 -17.58 16.64
C ARG A 58 13.76 -18.32 17.35
N LEU A 59 14.98 -18.31 16.77
CA LEU A 59 16.15 -18.89 17.41
C LEU A 59 16.52 -18.11 18.68
N ARG A 60 16.58 -16.78 18.62
CA ARG A 60 16.88 -15.94 19.79
C ARG A 60 15.85 -16.08 20.91
N VAL A 61 14.56 -16.20 20.58
CA VAL A 61 13.48 -16.47 21.55
C VAL A 61 13.69 -17.81 22.26
N LYS A 62 14.07 -18.87 21.53
CA LYS A 62 14.35 -20.19 22.14
C LYS A 62 15.58 -20.14 23.07
N GLU A 63 16.65 -19.48 22.62
CA GLU A 63 17.88 -19.36 23.41
C GLU A 63 17.65 -18.58 24.71
N VAL A 64 16.96 -17.44 24.64
CA VAL A 64 16.66 -16.61 25.82
C VAL A 64 15.66 -17.31 26.75
N SER A 65 14.65 -18.00 26.22
CA SER A 65 13.70 -18.76 27.06
C SER A 65 14.41 -19.86 27.87
N ARG A 66 15.39 -20.54 27.26
CA ARG A 66 16.23 -21.54 27.94
C ARG A 66 17.17 -20.91 28.98
N THR A 67 17.69 -19.72 28.71
CA THR A 67 18.56 -18.97 29.63
C THR A 67 17.80 -18.44 30.85
N ILE A 68 16.52 -18.07 30.71
CA ILE A 68 15.68 -17.63 31.83
C ILE A 68 15.23 -18.84 32.66
N GLY A 69 14.73 -19.92 32.04
CA GLY A 69 14.21 -21.08 32.78
C GLY A 69 13.23 -20.66 33.89
N GLU A 70 13.51 -21.10 35.13
CA GLU A 70 12.76 -20.73 36.35
C GLU A 70 13.43 -19.61 37.17
N ALA A 71 14.43 -18.91 36.61
CA ALA A 71 15.17 -17.87 37.30
C ALA A 71 14.25 -16.74 37.80
N SER A 72 14.37 -16.44 39.09
CA SER A 72 13.60 -15.40 39.77
C SER A 72 14.45 -14.18 40.16
N LYS A 73 15.76 -14.39 40.32
CA LYS A 73 16.78 -13.38 40.63
C LYS A 73 17.93 -13.42 39.62
N ASP A 74 18.67 -12.33 39.52
CA ASP A 74 19.79 -12.19 38.59
C ASP A 74 20.97 -13.11 38.94
N SER A 75 21.08 -13.53 40.20
CA SER A 75 22.02 -14.54 40.69
C SER A 75 21.79 -15.92 40.08
N ASP A 76 20.56 -16.20 39.66
CA ASP A 76 20.15 -17.51 39.14
C ASP A 76 20.46 -17.64 37.64
N LEU A 77 20.90 -16.54 36.99
CA LEU A 77 21.20 -16.51 35.57
C LEU A 77 22.60 -17.07 35.27
N PRO A 78 22.75 -17.83 34.17
CA PRO A 78 24.05 -18.34 33.76
C PRO A 78 24.98 -17.20 33.29
N ARG A 79 26.30 -17.43 33.35
CA ARG A 79 27.34 -16.44 32.99
C ARG A 79 27.18 -15.88 31.57
N ASN A 80 26.60 -16.64 30.65
CA ASN A 80 26.36 -16.23 29.27
C ASN A 80 25.07 -15.41 29.06
N ALA A 81 24.26 -15.16 30.10
CA ALA A 81 22.99 -14.46 29.97
C ALA A 81 23.15 -13.03 29.41
N ASN A 82 24.25 -12.35 29.71
CA ASN A 82 24.54 -11.02 29.16
C ASN A 82 24.83 -11.06 27.66
N VAL A 83 25.45 -12.13 27.17
CA VAL A 83 25.67 -12.33 25.73
C VAL A 83 24.33 -12.55 25.04
N ARG A 84 23.49 -13.44 25.57
CA ARG A 84 22.16 -13.73 25.01
C ARG A 84 21.23 -12.52 25.02
N MET A 85 21.31 -11.69 26.06
CA MET A 85 20.59 -10.42 26.17
C MET A 85 20.97 -9.44 25.06
N LYS A 86 22.28 -9.30 24.76
CA LYS A 86 22.75 -8.42 23.67
C LYS A 86 22.37 -8.96 22.29
N GLU A 87 22.45 -10.27 22.09
CA GLU A 87 22.10 -10.91 20.82
C GLU A 87 20.62 -10.73 20.46
N ILE A 88 19.71 -10.95 21.41
CA ILE A 88 18.28 -10.71 21.16
C ILE A 88 17.97 -9.21 20.99
N GLU A 89 18.67 -8.33 21.71
CA GLU A 89 18.55 -6.87 21.55
C GLU A 89 18.91 -6.43 20.12
N GLN A 90 19.97 -7.01 19.56
CA GLN A 90 20.39 -6.74 18.18
C GLN A 90 19.37 -7.22 17.15
N SER A 91 18.83 -8.45 17.31
CA SER A 91 17.78 -8.95 16.41
C SER A 91 16.48 -8.16 16.54
N LEU A 92 16.13 -7.69 17.76
CA LEU A 92 14.99 -6.80 18.00
C LEU A 92 15.20 -5.42 17.35
N MET A 93 16.40 -4.86 17.39
CA MET A 93 16.70 -3.60 16.70
C MET A 93 16.51 -3.71 15.19
N LYS A 94 16.96 -4.81 14.56
CA LYS A 94 16.69 -5.07 13.13
C LYS A 94 15.19 -5.16 12.84
N ALA A 95 14.43 -5.84 13.72
CA ALA A 95 13.00 -6.00 13.56
C ALA A 95 12.24 -4.67 13.69
N ARG A 96 12.66 -3.83 14.64
CA ARG A 96 12.14 -2.46 14.80
C ARG A 96 12.50 -1.58 13.61
N GLN A 97 13.75 -1.62 13.13
CA GLN A 97 14.15 -0.86 11.95
C GLN A 97 13.27 -1.21 10.75
N ILE A 98 12.98 -2.49 10.52
CA ILE A 98 12.09 -2.91 9.42
C ILE A 98 10.65 -2.44 9.65
N GLN A 99 10.17 -2.50 10.89
CA GLN A 99 8.86 -1.96 11.24
C GLN A 99 8.81 -0.44 11.03
N ASP A 100 9.86 0.28 11.42
CA ASP A 100 9.98 1.72 11.31
C ASP A 100 10.17 2.14 9.86
N ASP A 101 10.92 1.41 9.04
CA ASP A 101 11.06 1.64 7.60
C ASP A 101 9.73 1.36 6.87
N CYS A 102 9.02 0.30 7.28
CA CYS A 102 7.67 0.02 6.80
C CYS A 102 6.69 1.12 7.21
N ALA A 103 6.73 1.56 8.47
CA ALA A 103 5.93 2.66 8.99
C ALA A 103 6.31 3.99 8.32
N THR A 104 7.58 4.20 7.99
CA THR A 104 8.09 5.41 7.34
C THR A 104 7.60 5.46 5.90
N SER A 105 7.64 4.33 5.19
CA SER A 105 7.01 4.14 3.88
C SER A 105 5.48 4.37 3.92
N LEU A 106 4.81 3.97 5.01
CA LEU A 106 3.40 4.29 5.28
C LEU A 106 3.17 5.77 5.64
N THR A 107 4.12 6.45 6.30
CA THR A 107 4.03 7.86 6.72
C THR A 107 4.40 8.86 5.64
N ALA A 108 5.10 8.45 4.58
CA ALA A 108 5.24 9.26 3.36
C ALA A 108 3.88 9.56 2.68
N LYS A 109 2.81 8.90 3.12
CA LYS A 109 1.42 9.06 2.69
C LYS A 109 0.57 9.91 3.65
N THR A 110 1.09 10.95 4.32
CA THR A 110 0.43 11.60 5.48
C THR A 110 -0.95 12.19 5.19
N LEU A 111 -1.98 11.36 5.40
CA LEU A 111 -3.31 11.75 5.81
C LEU A 111 -3.24 12.35 7.24
N PRO A 112 -4.11 13.30 7.62
CA PRO A 112 -4.25 13.76 9.01
C PRO A 112 -4.25 12.62 10.03
N LYS A 113 -3.70 12.84 11.23
CA LYS A 113 -3.46 11.77 12.22
C LYS A 113 -4.68 10.87 12.52
N GLY A 114 -5.90 11.43 12.47
CA GLY A 114 -7.13 10.67 12.66
C GLY A 114 -7.49 9.69 11.54
N LEU A 115 -6.94 9.88 10.34
CA LEU A 115 -7.20 9.06 9.15
C LEU A 115 -6.17 7.93 8.96
N HIS A 116 -5.05 7.91 9.71
CA HIS A 116 -4.09 6.80 9.65
C HIS A 116 -4.70 5.46 10.06
N CYS A 117 -5.67 5.47 10.97
CA CYS A 117 -6.34 4.25 11.42
C CYS A 117 -7.60 3.93 10.60
N LEU A 118 -7.97 4.75 9.61
CA LEU A 118 -9.20 4.56 8.84
C LEU A 118 -9.21 3.17 8.15
N PRO A 119 -8.17 2.73 7.42
CA PRO A 119 -8.17 1.41 6.81
C PRO A 119 -8.30 0.28 7.84
N LEU A 120 -7.62 0.41 8.99
CA LEU A 120 -7.67 -0.59 10.06
C LEU A 120 -9.08 -0.68 10.69
N ARG A 121 -9.70 0.47 10.95
CA ARG A 121 -11.05 0.55 11.50
C ARG A 121 -12.07 -0.05 10.55
N LEU A 122 -12.06 0.38 9.28
CA LEU A 122 -12.96 -0.16 8.26
C LEU A 122 -12.77 -1.67 8.07
N THR A 123 -11.52 -2.15 8.07
CA THR A 123 -11.23 -3.59 8.00
C THR A 123 -11.83 -4.35 9.18
N THR A 124 -11.70 -3.80 10.39
CA THR A 124 -12.28 -4.41 11.60
C THR A 124 -13.80 -4.45 11.51
N GLU A 125 -14.43 -3.36 11.07
CA GLU A 125 -15.87 -3.30 10.85
C GLU A 125 -16.31 -4.31 9.77
N TYR A 126 -15.52 -4.54 8.71
CA TYR A 126 -15.82 -5.52 7.64
C TYR A 126 -15.98 -6.93 8.18
N TYR A 127 -14.99 -7.38 8.95
CA TYR A 127 -14.96 -8.73 9.46
C TYR A 127 -15.93 -8.95 10.62
N ASN A 128 -16.52 -7.89 11.18
CA ASN A 128 -17.62 -7.96 12.12
C ASN A 128 -18.99 -8.11 11.44
N LEU A 129 -19.10 -7.85 10.13
CA LEU A 129 -20.33 -8.07 9.38
C LEU A 129 -20.58 -9.56 9.10
N ASN A 130 -21.85 -9.96 9.10
CA ASN A 130 -22.26 -11.28 8.62
C ASN A 130 -22.10 -11.38 7.09
N SER A 131 -21.99 -12.60 6.56
CA SER A 131 -21.75 -12.82 5.12
C SER A 131 -22.78 -12.18 4.20
N SER A 132 -24.05 -12.09 4.60
CA SER A 132 -25.09 -11.40 3.82
C SER A 132 -24.89 -9.88 3.75
N GLN A 133 -24.36 -9.28 4.82
CA GLN A 133 -24.11 -7.84 4.91
C GLN A 133 -22.84 -7.43 4.16
N GLN A 134 -21.95 -8.37 3.87
CA GLN A 134 -20.73 -8.12 3.09
C GLN A 134 -21.00 -8.05 1.58
N GLN A 135 -22.20 -8.40 1.13
CA GLN A 135 -22.57 -8.40 -0.29
C GLN A 135 -23.05 -7.02 -0.74
N PHE A 136 -22.50 -6.54 -1.85
CA PHE A 136 -23.03 -5.34 -2.51
C PHE A 136 -24.39 -5.65 -3.15
N PRO A 137 -25.31 -4.68 -3.19
CA PRO A 137 -26.54 -4.79 -3.97
C PRO A 137 -26.26 -4.69 -5.48
N ASN A 138 -27.26 -5.03 -6.30
CA ASN A 138 -27.27 -4.87 -7.75
C ASN A 138 -26.13 -5.61 -8.49
N GLN A 139 -25.76 -6.81 -8.04
CA GLN A 139 -24.68 -7.60 -8.64
C GLN A 139 -25.00 -8.05 -10.07
N GLU A 140 -26.28 -8.16 -10.41
CA GLU A 140 -26.75 -8.47 -11.77
C GLU A 140 -26.34 -7.42 -12.81
N LYS A 141 -26.01 -6.20 -12.38
CA LYS A 141 -25.58 -5.10 -13.26
C LYS A 141 -24.11 -5.15 -13.64
N LEU A 142 -23.30 -5.97 -12.97
CA LEU A 142 -21.83 -5.91 -13.08
C LEU A 142 -21.32 -6.27 -14.47
N GLU A 143 -22.08 -7.05 -15.24
CA GLU A 143 -21.69 -7.49 -16.57
C GLU A 143 -22.64 -7.03 -17.68
N ASP A 144 -23.64 -6.20 -17.36
CA ASP A 144 -24.61 -5.73 -18.35
C ASP A 144 -24.00 -4.69 -19.30
N PRO A 145 -23.69 -5.03 -20.56
CA PRO A 145 -23.00 -4.12 -21.47
C PRO A 145 -23.84 -2.89 -21.88
N GLY A 146 -25.12 -2.82 -21.48
CA GLY A 146 -25.99 -1.66 -21.66
C GLY A 146 -25.79 -0.55 -20.64
N LEU A 147 -24.97 -0.75 -19.61
CA LEU A 147 -24.71 0.21 -18.53
C LEU A 147 -23.39 0.97 -18.71
N TYR A 148 -23.19 2.00 -17.87
CA TYR A 148 -21.99 2.82 -17.89
C TYR A 148 -20.96 2.29 -16.87
N HIS A 149 -19.97 1.55 -17.38
CA HIS A 149 -18.94 0.88 -16.56
C HIS A 149 -17.68 1.74 -16.39
N TYR A 150 -17.31 1.96 -15.14
CA TYR A 150 -16.12 2.72 -14.76
C TYR A 150 -15.08 1.78 -14.16
N ALA A 151 -13.83 1.88 -14.60
CA ALA A 151 -12.70 1.15 -14.01
C ALA A 151 -11.82 2.09 -13.19
N ILE A 152 -11.59 1.76 -11.92
CA ILE A 152 -10.77 2.55 -10.99
C ILE A 152 -9.82 1.60 -10.27
N PHE A 153 -8.51 1.80 -10.41
CA PHE A 153 -7.49 0.95 -9.80
C PHE A 153 -6.71 1.75 -8.76
N SER A 154 -6.87 1.43 -7.47
CA SER A 154 -6.31 2.26 -6.39
C SER A 154 -6.17 1.51 -5.05
N ASP A 155 -5.14 1.88 -4.29
CA ASP A 155 -4.94 1.51 -2.88
C ASP A 155 -5.44 2.60 -1.91
N ASN A 156 -6.02 3.68 -2.42
CA ASN A 156 -6.44 4.84 -1.65
C ASN A 156 -7.97 4.93 -1.56
N ILE A 157 -8.49 4.58 -0.38
CA ILE A 157 -9.93 4.52 -0.09
C ILE A 157 -10.61 5.89 -0.28
N LEU A 158 -9.99 6.96 0.22
CA LEU A 158 -10.61 8.29 0.19
C LEU A 158 -10.59 8.89 -1.22
N ALA A 159 -9.48 8.73 -1.94
CA ALA A 159 -9.37 9.18 -3.33
C ALA A 159 -10.41 8.47 -4.21
N THR A 160 -10.50 7.13 -4.08
CA THR A 160 -11.51 6.32 -4.77
C THR A 160 -12.93 6.77 -4.40
N ALA A 161 -13.20 7.03 -3.11
CA ALA A 161 -14.51 7.51 -2.66
C ALA A 161 -14.89 8.85 -3.30
N VAL A 162 -13.95 9.79 -3.43
CA VAL A 162 -14.18 11.09 -4.07
C VAL A 162 -14.50 10.93 -5.55
N VAL A 163 -13.73 10.11 -6.28
CA VAL A 163 -13.98 9.85 -7.72
C VAL A 163 -15.36 9.24 -7.92
N VAL A 164 -15.69 8.19 -7.17
CA VAL A 164 -16.98 7.49 -7.29
C VAL A 164 -18.14 8.41 -6.90
N ASN A 165 -18.06 9.09 -5.75
CA ASN A 165 -19.13 9.97 -5.29
C ASN A 165 -19.33 11.18 -6.20
N SER A 166 -18.24 11.82 -6.66
CA SER A 166 -18.36 12.95 -7.59
C SER A 166 -18.96 12.51 -8.92
N THR A 167 -18.58 11.33 -9.43
CA THR A 167 -19.17 10.78 -10.66
C THR A 167 -20.65 10.46 -10.48
N ALA A 168 -21.03 9.80 -9.39
CA ALA A 168 -22.42 9.43 -9.12
C ALA A 168 -23.31 10.65 -8.81
N ALA A 169 -22.79 11.67 -8.13
CA ALA A 169 -23.53 12.87 -7.78
C ALA A 169 -23.84 13.77 -8.99
N HIS A 170 -22.98 13.77 -10.00
CA HIS A 170 -23.17 14.55 -11.23
C HIS A 170 -23.81 13.75 -12.36
N ALA A 171 -24.10 12.45 -12.14
CA ALA A 171 -24.80 11.61 -13.10
C ALA A 171 -26.27 12.02 -13.21
N LYS A 172 -26.80 12.07 -14.44
CA LYS A 172 -28.24 12.30 -14.69
C LYS A 172 -29.10 11.18 -14.14
N ASP A 173 -28.61 9.95 -14.21
CA ASP A 173 -29.27 8.75 -13.70
C ASP A 173 -28.24 7.78 -13.11
N SER A 174 -27.92 7.94 -11.82
CA SER A 174 -26.93 7.12 -11.13
C SER A 174 -27.26 5.62 -11.14
N SER A 175 -28.52 5.21 -11.38
CA SER A 175 -28.91 3.79 -11.39
C SER A 175 -28.32 3.00 -12.57
N LYS A 176 -27.82 3.69 -13.59
CA LYS A 176 -27.18 3.12 -14.79
C LYS A 176 -25.66 3.04 -14.70
N HIS A 177 -25.07 3.49 -13.59
CA HIS A 177 -23.62 3.56 -13.42
C HIS A 177 -23.12 2.35 -12.62
N VAL A 178 -22.00 1.78 -13.05
CA VAL A 178 -21.37 0.61 -12.44
C VAL A 178 -19.89 0.92 -12.22
N PHE A 179 -19.45 0.91 -10.96
CA PHE A 179 -18.06 1.19 -10.59
C PHE A 179 -17.33 -0.10 -10.27
N HIS A 180 -16.29 -0.42 -11.05
CA HIS A 180 -15.39 -1.52 -10.82
C HIS A 180 -14.08 -1.01 -10.21
N ILE A 181 -13.91 -1.27 -8.93
CA ILE A 181 -12.76 -0.87 -8.15
C ILE A 181 -11.85 -2.10 -8.00
N VAL A 182 -10.60 -2.00 -8.46
CA VAL A 182 -9.59 -3.02 -8.19
C VAL A 182 -8.57 -2.47 -7.21
N THR A 183 -8.32 -3.23 -6.16
CA THR A 183 -7.39 -2.84 -5.09
C THR A 183 -6.54 -4.02 -4.65
N ASP A 184 -5.52 -3.74 -3.83
CA ASP A 184 -4.68 -4.78 -3.26
C ASP A 184 -5.35 -5.48 -2.07
N ARG A 185 -4.76 -6.61 -1.64
CA ARG A 185 -5.26 -7.39 -0.50
C ARG A 185 -5.30 -6.60 0.81
N LEU A 186 -4.37 -5.66 1.02
CA LEU A 186 -4.29 -4.91 2.27
C LEU A 186 -5.45 -3.92 2.40
N ASN A 187 -5.91 -3.36 1.27
CA ASN A 187 -6.96 -2.36 1.23
C ASN A 187 -8.34 -2.93 0.91
N TYR A 188 -8.43 -4.17 0.42
CA TYR A 188 -9.68 -4.82 -0.02
C TYR A 188 -10.83 -4.73 1.00
N ALA A 189 -10.62 -5.19 2.24
CA ALA A 189 -11.65 -5.20 3.27
C ALA A 189 -12.11 -3.79 3.64
N ALA A 190 -11.17 -2.86 3.77
CA ALA A 190 -11.46 -1.47 4.10
C ALA A 190 -12.22 -0.75 2.97
N MET A 191 -11.79 -0.95 1.72
CA MET A 191 -12.44 -0.41 0.52
C MET A 191 -13.87 -0.94 0.41
N ARG A 192 -14.08 -2.24 0.62
CA ARG A 192 -15.43 -2.83 0.64
C ARG A 192 -16.31 -2.19 1.69
N MET A 193 -15.81 -2.07 2.92
CA MET A 193 -16.60 -1.45 3.99
C MET A 193 -16.97 -0.02 3.73
N TRP A 194 -16.07 0.76 3.15
CA TRP A 194 -16.37 2.13 2.82
C TRP A 194 -17.62 2.22 1.94
N PHE A 195 -17.69 1.43 0.85
CA PHE A 195 -18.82 1.47 -0.08
C PHE A 195 -20.06 0.74 0.42
N LEU A 196 -19.92 -0.22 1.35
CA LEU A 196 -21.07 -0.83 2.03
C LEU A 196 -21.74 0.17 2.98
N ALA A 197 -20.93 0.93 3.72
CA ALA A 197 -21.42 1.96 4.64
C ALA A 197 -21.86 3.25 3.93
N ASN A 198 -21.28 3.56 2.76
CA ASN A 198 -21.50 4.79 2.01
C ASN A 198 -21.81 4.47 0.53
N PRO A 199 -23.00 3.93 0.22
CA PRO A 199 -23.37 3.61 -1.16
C PRO A 199 -23.47 4.89 -2.02
N PRO A 200 -22.89 4.93 -3.23
CA PRO A 200 -22.87 6.11 -4.10
C PRO A 200 -24.20 6.27 -4.86
N GLY A 201 -25.25 6.64 -4.13
CA GLY A 201 -26.59 6.78 -4.69
C GLY A 201 -27.17 5.43 -5.11
N LYS A 202 -27.67 5.33 -6.37
CA LYS A 202 -28.25 4.10 -6.92
C LYS A 202 -27.28 3.29 -7.81
N ALA A 203 -26.03 3.74 -7.91
CA ALA A 203 -25.02 3.07 -8.72
C ALA A 203 -24.63 1.72 -8.13
N ALA A 204 -24.26 0.78 -9.00
CA ALA A 204 -23.67 -0.48 -8.57
C ALA A 204 -22.17 -0.30 -8.32
N VAL A 205 -21.64 -0.99 -7.31
CA VAL A 205 -20.21 -0.96 -6.97
C VAL A 205 -19.71 -2.39 -6.83
N GLN A 206 -18.53 -2.65 -7.38
CA GLN A 206 -17.79 -3.87 -7.18
C GLN A 206 -16.37 -3.50 -6.71
N VAL A 207 -15.90 -4.20 -5.68
CA VAL A 207 -14.50 -4.13 -5.25
C VAL A 207 -13.89 -5.51 -5.43
N GLN A 208 -12.84 -5.59 -6.25
CA GLN A 208 -12.09 -6.80 -6.56
C GLN A 208 -10.68 -6.72 -5.94
N ASN A 209 -10.18 -7.86 -5.46
CA ASN A 209 -8.80 -7.99 -5.00
C ASN A 209 -7.94 -8.47 -6.17
N ILE A 210 -6.83 -7.79 -6.42
CA ILE A 210 -5.87 -8.19 -7.45
C ILE A 210 -5.33 -9.61 -7.25
N GLU A 211 -5.19 -10.09 -6.00
CA GLU A 211 -4.70 -11.46 -5.74
C GLU A 211 -5.67 -12.55 -6.23
N ASP A 212 -6.93 -12.21 -6.49
CA ASP A 212 -7.93 -13.15 -7.00
C ASP A 212 -7.81 -13.35 -8.53
N PHE A 213 -6.99 -12.54 -9.22
CA PHE A 213 -6.76 -12.67 -10.65
C PHE A 213 -5.79 -13.82 -10.96
N ALA A 214 -6.32 -15.03 -11.08
CA ALA A 214 -5.53 -16.24 -11.34
C ALA A 214 -4.66 -16.16 -12.62
N TRP A 215 -5.09 -15.38 -13.61
CA TRP A 215 -4.34 -15.15 -14.85
C TRP A 215 -3.15 -14.19 -14.66
N LEU A 216 -3.16 -13.35 -13.62
CA LEU A 216 -2.14 -12.34 -13.38
C LEU A 216 -0.97 -12.94 -12.58
N ASN A 217 -0.06 -13.57 -13.31
CA ASN A 217 1.17 -14.15 -12.76
C ASN A 217 2.41 -13.71 -13.55
N SER A 218 3.61 -14.05 -13.06
CA SER A 218 4.89 -13.67 -13.69
C SER A 218 5.11 -14.29 -15.07
N SER A 219 4.42 -15.39 -15.40
CA SER A 219 4.48 -16.00 -16.72
C SER A 219 3.63 -15.22 -17.75
N TYR A 220 2.54 -14.61 -17.31
CA TYR A 220 1.62 -13.86 -18.18
C TYR A 220 1.90 -12.35 -18.21
N SER A 221 2.42 -11.78 -17.13
CA SER A 221 2.73 -10.35 -17.02
C SER A 221 4.23 -10.09 -17.02
N PRO A 222 4.80 -9.53 -18.11
CA PRO A 222 6.20 -9.10 -18.16
C PRO A 222 6.53 -8.08 -17.07
N VAL A 223 5.56 -7.23 -16.72
CA VAL A 223 5.69 -6.26 -15.63
C VAL A 223 5.85 -6.97 -14.29
N LEU A 224 5.02 -7.97 -13.96
CA LEU A 224 5.21 -8.75 -12.74
C LEU A 224 6.56 -9.45 -12.71
N LYS A 225 7.00 -10.01 -13.84
CA LYS A 225 8.33 -10.61 -13.98
C LYS A 225 9.43 -9.59 -13.67
N GLN A 226 9.33 -8.37 -14.20
CA GLN A 226 10.30 -7.31 -13.97
C GLN A 226 10.26 -6.78 -12.54
N LEU A 227 9.07 -6.58 -11.96
CA LEU A 227 8.86 -6.18 -10.56
C LEU A 227 9.43 -7.20 -9.56
N SER A 228 9.40 -8.48 -9.91
CA SER A 228 9.99 -9.56 -9.11
C SER A 228 11.51 -9.70 -9.28
N SER A 229 12.13 -8.95 -10.20
CA SER A 229 13.56 -9.09 -10.48
C SER A 229 14.42 -8.54 -9.33
N PRO A 230 15.49 -9.24 -8.93
CA PRO A 230 16.39 -8.78 -7.87
C PRO A 230 16.98 -7.40 -8.14
N SER A 231 17.22 -7.04 -9.42
CA SER A 231 17.76 -5.76 -9.83
C SER A 231 16.77 -4.60 -9.66
N MET A 232 15.49 -4.78 -9.98
CA MET A 232 14.47 -3.76 -9.71
C MET A 232 14.21 -3.61 -8.22
N ILE A 233 14.15 -4.73 -7.48
CA ILE A 233 14.03 -4.70 -6.03
C ILE A 233 15.22 -3.93 -5.45
N ASP A 234 16.45 -4.21 -5.87
CA ASP A 234 17.65 -3.50 -5.40
C ASP A 234 17.64 -2.01 -5.80
N TYR A 235 17.18 -1.66 -7.01
CA TYR A 235 17.09 -0.26 -7.47
C TYR A 235 16.12 0.59 -6.64
N TYR A 236 14.95 0.05 -6.30
CA TYR A 236 13.92 0.79 -5.54
C TYR A 236 14.10 0.68 -4.02
N PHE A 237 14.66 -0.42 -3.51
CA PHE A 237 14.83 -0.66 -2.07
C PHE A 237 16.27 -0.44 -1.56
N LYS A 238 17.22 0.02 -2.39
CA LYS A 238 18.54 0.47 -1.91
C LYS A 238 18.38 1.75 -1.08
N ALA A 239 18.32 1.55 0.23
CA ALA A 239 18.63 2.58 1.21
C ALA A 239 20.03 3.16 0.91
N HIS A 240 20.12 4.49 0.99
CA HIS A 240 21.25 5.34 0.65
C HIS A 240 22.63 4.70 0.89
N ARG A 241 23.22 4.13 -0.16
CA ARG A 241 24.67 4.13 -0.31
C ARG A 241 25.00 5.27 -1.24
N ALA A 242 25.71 6.26 -0.70
CA ALA A 242 26.11 7.49 -1.34
C ALA A 242 26.51 7.31 -2.82
N SER A 243 25.60 7.64 -3.73
CA SER A 243 25.98 8.14 -5.05
C SER A 243 25.09 9.33 -5.37
N SER A 244 25.73 10.42 -5.76
CA SER A 244 25.15 11.70 -6.12
C SER A 244 24.48 11.64 -7.50
N ASP A 245 23.56 10.70 -7.70
CA ASP A 245 22.76 10.67 -8.93
C ASP A 245 21.48 11.49 -8.74
N SER A 246 21.34 12.52 -9.57
CA SER A 246 20.28 13.53 -9.58
C SER A 246 18.87 13.01 -9.92
N ASN A 247 18.67 11.68 -10.00
CA ASN A 247 17.41 11.04 -10.39
C ASN A 247 16.58 10.53 -9.20
N LEU A 248 16.63 11.22 -8.06
CA LEU A 248 15.80 10.93 -6.88
C LEU A 248 14.27 10.97 -7.14
N LYS A 249 13.82 11.58 -8.24
CA LYS A 249 12.39 11.67 -8.60
C LYS A 249 11.73 10.33 -8.99
N PHE A 250 12.52 9.32 -9.37
CA PHE A 250 11.99 8.04 -9.89
C PHE A 250 11.99 6.89 -8.86
N GLN A 251 12.41 7.13 -7.62
CA GLN A 251 12.38 6.14 -6.53
C GLN A 251 11.05 6.13 -5.76
N ASN A 252 9.92 6.46 -6.42
CA ASN A 252 8.61 6.40 -5.76
C ASN A 252 8.03 4.97 -5.86
N PRO A 253 7.76 4.29 -4.74
CA PRO A 253 7.15 2.95 -4.74
C PRO A 253 5.77 2.90 -5.42
N LYS A 254 5.09 4.04 -5.62
CA LYS A 254 3.83 4.11 -6.40
C LYS A 254 4.04 3.59 -7.83
N TYR A 255 5.22 3.77 -8.43
CA TYR A 255 5.56 3.23 -9.76
C TYR A 255 5.77 1.71 -9.78
N LEU A 256 5.95 1.08 -8.60
CA LEU A 256 5.97 -0.38 -8.46
C LEU A 256 4.59 -0.96 -8.18
N SER A 257 3.56 -0.13 -7.94
CA SER A 257 2.22 -0.63 -7.69
C SER A 257 1.69 -1.31 -8.95
N ILE A 258 1.53 -2.62 -8.88
CA ILE A 258 0.95 -3.43 -9.95
C ILE A 258 -0.45 -2.94 -10.37
N LEU A 259 -1.19 -2.29 -9.46
CA LEU A 259 -2.47 -1.65 -9.76
C LEU A 259 -2.35 -0.65 -10.91
N ASN A 260 -1.22 0.05 -11.03
CA ASN A 260 -1.01 1.00 -12.11
C ASN A 260 -0.85 0.34 -13.48
N HIS A 261 -0.44 -0.92 -13.52
CA HIS A 261 -0.22 -1.68 -14.75
C HIS A 261 -1.43 -2.52 -15.14
N LEU A 262 -2.42 -2.69 -14.27
CA LEU A 262 -3.70 -3.35 -14.59
C LEU A 262 -4.45 -2.67 -15.73
N ARG A 263 -4.19 -1.38 -15.95
CA ARG A 263 -4.67 -0.58 -17.09
C ARG A 263 -4.46 -1.24 -18.45
N PHE A 264 -3.40 -2.01 -18.59
CA PHE A 264 -3.11 -2.71 -19.84
C PHE A 264 -3.84 -4.05 -19.98
N TYR A 265 -4.60 -4.46 -18.98
CA TYR A 265 -5.30 -5.74 -18.92
C TYR A 265 -6.83 -5.56 -18.77
N LEU A 266 -7.35 -4.41 -19.22
CA LEU A 266 -8.78 -4.11 -19.15
C LEU A 266 -9.66 -5.19 -19.81
N PRO A 267 -9.31 -5.74 -20.99
CA PRO A 267 -10.10 -6.83 -21.58
C PRO A 267 -10.12 -8.12 -20.75
N GLU A 268 -9.03 -8.43 -20.05
CA GLU A 268 -8.88 -9.63 -19.22
C GLU A 268 -9.64 -9.47 -17.90
N ILE A 269 -9.69 -8.23 -17.36
CA ILE A 269 -10.48 -7.89 -16.17
C ILE A 269 -11.98 -7.82 -16.51
N PHE A 270 -12.34 -7.35 -17.71
CA PHE A 270 -13.72 -7.11 -18.13
C PHE A 270 -14.07 -7.81 -19.46
N PRO A 271 -14.07 -9.16 -19.50
CA PRO A 271 -14.22 -9.91 -20.75
C PRO A 271 -15.59 -9.72 -21.42
N ASN A 272 -16.64 -9.50 -20.64
CA ASN A 272 -18.03 -9.41 -21.11
C ASN A 272 -18.46 -7.99 -21.50
N LEU A 273 -17.65 -6.97 -21.17
CA LEU A 273 -17.96 -5.58 -21.46
C LEU A 273 -17.49 -5.18 -22.86
N LYS A 274 -18.21 -4.22 -23.45
CA LYS A 274 -17.86 -3.66 -24.78
C LYS A 274 -17.04 -2.39 -24.66
N LYS A 275 -17.34 -1.54 -23.69
CA LYS A 275 -16.71 -0.24 -23.50
C LYS A 275 -16.61 0.06 -22.01
N VAL A 276 -15.50 0.64 -21.59
CA VAL A 276 -15.25 1.04 -20.20
C VAL A 276 -14.64 2.44 -20.18
N LEU A 277 -15.01 3.24 -19.19
CA LEU A 277 -14.32 4.50 -18.89
C LEU A 277 -13.37 4.26 -17.72
N PHE A 278 -12.07 4.37 -17.98
CA PHE A 278 -11.07 4.33 -16.95
C PHE A 278 -10.94 5.70 -16.29
N LEU A 279 -10.87 5.73 -14.95
CA LEU A 279 -10.67 6.93 -14.14
C LEU A 279 -9.53 6.70 -13.14
N ASP A 280 -8.58 7.63 -13.10
CA ASP A 280 -7.58 7.66 -12.03
C ASP A 280 -8.21 7.99 -10.68
N ASP A 281 -7.49 7.74 -9.58
CA ASP A 281 -7.99 8.04 -8.24
C ASP A 281 -7.84 9.52 -7.85
N ASP A 282 -7.11 10.31 -8.64
CA ASP A 282 -6.83 11.73 -8.41
C ASP A 282 -7.63 12.68 -9.32
N VAL A 283 -8.75 12.20 -9.88
CA VAL A 283 -9.68 13.04 -10.65
C VAL A 283 -10.95 13.37 -9.87
N ILE A 284 -11.66 14.42 -10.29
CA ILE A 284 -12.97 14.77 -9.74
C ILE A 284 -13.93 15.12 -10.87
N MET A 285 -15.12 14.54 -10.84
CA MET A 285 -16.13 14.77 -11.87
C MET A 285 -17.04 15.94 -11.47
N GLN A 286 -17.20 16.88 -12.40
CA GLN A 286 -18.07 18.05 -12.23
C GLN A 286 -19.27 18.03 -13.19
N LYS A 287 -19.34 17.03 -14.08
CA LYS A 287 -20.39 16.90 -15.10
C LYS A 287 -20.71 15.44 -15.36
N ASP A 288 -21.89 15.21 -15.92
CA ASP A 288 -22.32 13.91 -16.42
C ASP A 288 -21.40 13.43 -17.55
N LEU A 289 -20.91 12.19 -17.43
CA LEU A 289 -19.95 11.58 -18.35
C LEU A 289 -20.59 10.66 -19.39
N THR A 290 -21.91 10.46 -19.35
CA THR A 290 -22.59 9.42 -20.17
C THR A 290 -22.41 9.66 -21.67
N GLY A 291 -22.24 10.92 -22.09
CA GLY A 291 -21.97 11.27 -23.48
C GLY A 291 -20.68 10.65 -24.06
N LEU A 292 -19.71 10.27 -23.21
CA LEU A 292 -18.47 9.64 -23.65
C LEU A 292 -18.70 8.25 -24.29
N TRP A 293 -19.75 7.53 -23.88
CA TRP A 293 -20.07 6.23 -24.48
C TRP A 293 -20.57 6.34 -25.92
N SER A 294 -21.16 7.49 -26.29
CA SER A 294 -21.67 7.75 -27.64
C SER A 294 -20.60 8.24 -28.60
N ILE A 295 -19.38 8.51 -28.13
CA ILE A 295 -18.28 8.94 -29.01
C ILE A 295 -17.89 7.79 -29.94
N ASN A 296 -17.83 8.12 -31.24
CA ASN A 296 -17.28 7.24 -32.26
C ASN A 296 -15.75 7.32 -32.24
N LEU A 297 -15.10 6.24 -31.80
CA LEU A 297 -13.64 6.13 -31.72
C LEU A 297 -12.97 5.85 -33.07
N LYS A 298 -13.73 5.75 -34.17
CA LYS A 298 -13.23 5.58 -35.54
C LYS A 298 -12.30 4.37 -35.70
N GLY A 299 -12.61 3.26 -35.04
CA GLY A 299 -11.78 2.05 -35.05
C GLY A 299 -10.54 2.12 -34.15
N ASN A 300 -10.38 3.17 -33.34
CA ASN A 300 -9.33 3.24 -32.31
C ASN A 300 -9.81 2.58 -31.02
N VAL A 301 -8.86 1.98 -30.30
CA VAL A 301 -9.11 1.30 -29.03
C VAL A 301 -9.30 2.27 -27.87
N ASN A 302 -8.67 3.45 -27.93
CA ASN A 302 -8.69 4.45 -26.87
C ASN A 302 -9.21 5.80 -27.39
N GLY A 303 -10.10 6.43 -26.62
CA GLY A 303 -10.37 7.86 -26.68
C GLY A 303 -9.85 8.57 -25.42
N ALA A 304 -9.04 9.60 -25.61
CA ALA A 304 -8.41 10.34 -24.54
C ALA A 304 -8.50 11.86 -24.75
N VAL A 305 -8.24 12.62 -23.67
CA VAL A 305 -8.13 14.07 -23.74
C VAL A 305 -6.75 14.44 -24.30
N GLU A 306 -6.75 15.20 -25.40
CA GLU A 306 -5.55 15.78 -25.96
C GLU A 306 -4.95 16.82 -25.01
N THR A 307 -3.65 16.72 -24.74
CA THR A 307 -2.94 17.62 -23.82
C THR A 307 -1.89 18.48 -24.52
N CYS A 308 -1.92 18.51 -25.85
CA CYS A 308 -1.02 19.29 -26.70
C CYS A 308 -1.39 20.79 -26.67
N THR A 309 -0.98 21.47 -25.60
CA THR A 309 -0.95 22.93 -25.51
C THR A 309 0.51 23.41 -25.49
N GLU A 310 0.75 24.71 -25.72
CA GLU A 310 2.03 25.32 -26.19
C GLU A 310 3.34 24.95 -25.47
N SER A 311 3.32 24.19 -24.37
CA SER A 311 4.52 23.80 -23.61
C SER A 311 4.54 22.37 -23.05
N PHE A 312 3.53 21.53 -23.27
CA PHE A 312 3.47 20.20 -22.64
C PHE A 312 3.09 19.07 -23.61
N HIS A 313 3.55 17.85 -23.27
CA HIS A 313 3.05 16.57 -23.81
C HIS A 313 3.50 16.12 -25.22
N ARG A 314 4.57 16.65 -25.80
CA ARG A 314 5.18 16.03 -27.00
C ARG A 314 6.16 14.92 -26.64
N PHE A 315 6.25 13.89 -27.49
CA PHE A 315 7.10 12.74 -27.21
C PHE A 315 8.59 13.10 -27.10
N ASP A 316 9.07 14.09 -27.84
CA ASP A 316 10.46 14.60 -27.74
C ASP A 316 10.88 15.06 -26.34
N ARG A 317 9.90 15.37 -25.46
CA ARG A 317 10.14 15.73 -24.06
C ARG A 317 10.25 14.53 -23.11
N TYR A 318 9.75 13.36 -23.49
CA TYR A 318 9.70 12.16 -22.62
C TYR A 318 10.55 11.01 -23.11
N LEU A 319 10.76 10.91 -24.42
CA LEU A 319 11.45 9.80 -25.05
C LEU A 319 12.82 10.27 -25.56
N ASN A 320 13.82 9.40 -25.40
CA ASN A 320 15.15 9.64 -25.93
C ASN A 320 15.21 9.23 -27.40
N PHE A 321 15.00 10.18 -28.31
CA PHE A 321 15.06 9.95 -29.75
C PHE A 321 16.46 9.66 -30.31
N SER A 322 17.52 9.73 -29.49
CA SER A 322 18.81 9.18 -29.87
C SER A 322 18.81 7.64 -29.89
N ASN A 323 17.82 6.99 -29.26
CA ASN A 323 17.67 5.53 -29.32
C ASN A 323 17.02 5.12 -30.67
N PRO A 324 17.67 4.27 -31.49
CA PRO A 324 17.16 3.86 -32.79
C PRO A 324 15.79 3.18 -32.74
N LEU A 325 15.49 2.43 -31.66
CA LEU A 325 14.19 1.77 -31.49
C LEU A 325 13.07 2.79 -31.26
N ILE A 326 13.37 3.90 -30.60
CA ILE A 326 12.40 4.97 -30.37
C ILE A 326 12.21 5.77 -31.66
N ALA A 327 13.29 6.21 -32.29
CA ALA A 327 13.24 7.01 -33.51
C ALA A 327 12.57 6.28 -34.69
N LYS A 328 12.67 4.95 -34.75
CA LYS A 328 12.01 4.15 -35.80
C LYS A 328 10.50 4.01 -35.61
N ASN A 329 10.01 4.03 -34.37
CA ASN A 329 8.62 3.68 -34.05
C ASN A 329 7.75 4.88 -33.63
N PHE A 330 8.34 6.01 -33.26
CA PHE A 330 7.62 7.18 -32.75
C PHE A 330 7.98 8.44 -33.53
N ASP A 331 7.01 9.35 -33.68
CA ASP A 331 7.27 10.72 -34.16
C ASP A 331 7.57 11.63 -32.96
N PRO A 332 8.72 12.35 -32.93
CA PRO A 332 9.05 13.29 -31.85
C PRO A 332 8.01 14.40 -31.66
N ARG A 333 7.29 14.78 -32.72
CA ARG A 333 6.26 15.82 -32.67
C ARG A 333 4.87 15.28 -32.36
N ALA A 334 4.71 13.96 -32.24
CA ALA A 334 3.44 13.37 -31.86
C ALA A 334 3.03 13.82 -30.44
N CYS A 335 1.73 14.01 -30.29
CA CYS A 335 1.10 14.37 -29.03
C CYS A 335 0.91 13.15 -28.15
N GLY A 336 1.41 13.24 -26.93
CA GLY A 336 0.94 12.43 -25.82
C GLY A 336 -0.44 12.90 -25.37
N TRP A 337 -1.10 12.05 -24.60
CA TRP A 337 -2.36 12.34 -23.94
C TRP A 337 -2.25 12.00 -22.46
N ALA A 338 -3.14 12.56 -21.65
CA ALA A 338 -3.22 12.22 -20.23
C ALA A 338 -3.97 10.91 -20.02
N TYR A 339 -3.45 10.05 -19.13
CA TYR A 339 -4.11 8.79 -18.81
C TYR A 339 -5.27 8.94 -17.79
N GLY A 340 -5.40 10.09 -17.12
CA GLY A 340 -6.34 10.31 -16.02
C GLY A 340 -7.81 9.95 -16.28
N MET A 341 -8.28 10.13 -17.52
CA MET A 341 -9.61 9.68 -17.95
C MET A 341 -9.56 9.23 -19.41
N ASN A 342 -9.82 7.95 -19.65
CA ASN A 342 -9.72 7.33 -20.98
C ASN A 342 -10.93 6.42 -21.21
N VAL A 343 -11.53 6.48 -22.39
CA VAL A 343 -12.59 5.56 -22.80
C VAL A 343 -12.00 4.48 -23.71
N PHE A 344 -12.25 3.22 -23.37
CA PHE A 344 -11.69 2.08 -24.09
C PHE A 344 -12.77 1.25 -24.76
N ASP A 345 -12.59 1.00 -26.06
CA ASP A 345 -13.36 -0.01 -26.80
C ASP A 345 -12.70 -1.38 -26.61
N LEU A 346 -13.30 -2.20 -25.74
CA LEU A 346 -12.76 -3.51 -25.41
C LEU A 346 -12.98 -4.51 -26.54
N VAL A 347 -13.95 -4.29 -27.42
CA VAL A 347 -14.17 -5.15 -28.60
C VAL A 347 -13.04 -4.95 -29.59
N GLU A 348 -12.73 -3.69 -29.92
CA GLU A 348 -11.63 -3.39 -30.83
C GLU A 348 -10.27 -3.72 -30.21
N TRP A 349 -10.09 -3.53 -28.89
CA TRP A 349 -8.88 -3.97 -28.17
C TRP A 349 -8.61 -5.45 -28.37
N LYS A 350 -9.62 -6.30 -28.13
CA LYS A 350 -9.54 -7.76 -28.30
C LYS A 350 -9.27 -8.13 -29.75
N LYS A 351 -9.96 -7.49 -30.70
CA LYS A 351 -9.78 -7.73 -32.14
C LYS A 351 -8.38 -7.42 -32.64
N GLN A 352 -7.75 -6.36 -32.14
CA GLN A 352 -6.38 -5.96 -32.48
C GLN A 352 -5.31 -6.66 -31.63
N ASN A 353 -5.72 -7.49 -30.67
CA ASN A 353 -4.84 -8.25 -29.79
C ASN A 353 -3.79 -7.38 -29.05
N ILE A 354 -4.19 -6.18 -28.60
CA ILE A 354 -3.25 -5.20 -28.02
C ILE A 354 -2.61 -5.70 -26.71
N THR A 355 -3.30 -6.53 -25.92
CA THR A 355 -2.72 -7.08 -24.69
C THR A 355 -1.51 -7.98 -25.00
N GLU A 356 -1.54 -8.76 -26.08
CA GLU A 356 -0.45 -9.66 -26.47
C GLU A 356 0.69 -8.96 -27.20
N LEU A 357 0.47 -7.75 -27.74
CA LEU A 357 1.54 -6.91 -28.30
C LEU A 357 2.54 -6.38 -27.24
N LYS A 358 2.45 -6.86 -25.99
CA LYS A 358 3.33 -6.45 -24.88
C LYS A 358 4.76 -6.98 -25.04
N ALA A 359 5.66 -5.99 -25.12
CA ALA A 359 7.11 -6.06 -24.92
C ALA A 359 7.95 -6.67 -26.05
N ILE A 360 8.11 -5.90 -27.14
CA ILE A 360 9.45 -5.81 -27.76
C ILE A 360 10.34 -5.02 -26.78
N VAL A 361 10.71 -5.65 -25.67
CA VAL A 361 12.03 -5.43 -25.07
C VAL A 361 12.86 -6.53 -25.70
N SER A 362 13.62 -6.16 -26.72
CA SER A 362 14.52 -7.08 -27.40
C SER A 362 15.41 -7.75 -26.34
N PRO A 363 15.50 -9.08 -26.28
CA PRO A 363 16.65 -9.72 -25.68
C PRO A 363 17.83 -9.43 -26.61
N GLU A 364 18.84 -8.73 -26.10
CA GLU A 364 20.21 -9.00 -26.53
C GLU A 364 20.69 -10.29 -25.84
#